data_AF-A0A3D5PT75-F1
#
_entry.id   AF-A0A3D5PT75-F1
#
_cell.length_a   1.000
_cell.length_b   1.000
_cell.length_c   1.000
_cell.angle_alpha   90.00
_cell.angle_beta   90.00
_cell.angle_gamma   90.00
#
_symmetry.space_group_name_H-M   'P 1'
#
loop_
_entity.id
_entity.type
_entity.pdbx_description
1 polymer ?
#
loop_
_entity_poly.entity_id
_entity_poly.type
_entity_poly.pdbx_seq_one_letter_code
_entity_poly.pdbx_strand_id
1 'polypeptide(L)'
;MSIIIVNNSGFETQKVKDGKYTTNYDGKYPAITDWAVSGVNVGVYDPKAEDAIGGIQGENVGYLEDNWTTISQVLSGYKYNADEQITFSIDIGDPNYATASNYRLEILAGNTVVGTLNGTTDGTDALSTATVISSSPKVALNDLAVTIRITKTSGAGQEIHIDNAQASYALLSNGIVEGTNAGQSMGIGFVDTDGDIIDGTDDSIQGNGGNDTIDAGAGDDTVDGGTGND
;
A
#
# COMPACT_ATOMS: atom_id res chain seq x y z
N MET A 1 -5.42 -7.58 7.56
CA MET A 1 -4.38 -6.83 6.82
C MET A 1 -3.50 -6.11 7.80
N SER A 2 -2.20 -6.35 7.72
CA SER A 2 -1.18 -5.73 8.55
C SER A 2 -0.79 -4.37 7.95
N ILE A 3 -0.55 -3.37 8.81
CA ILE A 3 -0.24 -1.99 8.38
C ILE A 3 1.25 -1.88 8.03
N ILE A 4 1.55 -1.22 6.91
CA ILE A 4 2.90 -0.77 6.55
C ILE A 4 2.95 0.75 6.77
N ILE A 5 3.98 1.21 7.49
CA ILE A 5 4.12 2.64 7.81
C ILE A 5 4.45 3.44 6.55
N VAL A 6 3.64 4.45 6.27
CA VAL A 6 3.90 5.51 5.29
C VAL A 6 4.16 6.81 6.05
N ASN A 7 5.38 7.34 5.96
CA ASN A 7 5.76 8.59 6.61
C ASN A 7 5.10 9.78 5.93
N ASN A 8 4.71 10.78 6.71
CA ASN A 8 4.01 11.97 6.21
C ASN A 8 2.86 11.60 5.25
N SER A 9 2.05 10.61 5.63
CA SER A 9 1.02 10.00 4.78
C SER A 9 -0.09 10.96 4.36
N GLY A 10 -0.41 11.95 5.21
CA GLY A 10 -1.36 13.02 4.91
C GLY A 10 -0.71 14.36 4.57
N PHE A 11 0.59 14.39 4.26
CA PHE A 11 1.29 15.62 3.84
C PHE A 11 1.32 16.76 4.89
N GLU A 12 0.98 16.49 6.15
CA GLU A 12 0.81 17.47 7.24
C GLU A 12 2.09 17.96 7.94
N THR A 13 3.24 17.38 7.59
CA THR A 13 4.51 17.68 8.28
C THR A 13 4.98 19.11 8.01
N GLN A 14 4.79 19.61 6.78
CA GLN A 14 5.13 20.98 6.43
C GLN A 14 4.03 21.93 6.89
N LYS A 15 4.42 22.98 7.63
CA LYS A 15 3.51 24.03 8.05
C LYS A 15 3.41 25.10 6.97
N VAL A 16 2.49 24.87 6.04
CA VAL A 16 1.98 25.87 5.11
C VAL A 16 0.85 26.65 5.78
N LYS A 17 0.62 27.87 5.31
CA LYS A 17 -0.53 28.68 5.75
C LYS A 17 -1.62 28.52 4.72
N ASP A 18 -2.84 28.78 5.16
CA ASP A 18 -4.04 28.92 4.34
C ASP A 18 -3.78 29.57 2.96
N GLY A 19 -4.07 28.83 1.88
CA GLY A 19 -3.87 29.27 0.50
C GLY A 19 -2.39 29.48 0.11
N LYS A 20 -1.46 28.78 0.77
CA LYS A 20 -0.01 28.79 0.44
C LYS A 20 0.46 27.37 0.16
N TYR A 21 1.55 27.29 -0.61
CA TYR A 21 2.16 26.05 -1.02
C TYR A 21 3.67 26.08 -0.84
N THR A 22 4.27 24.90 -0.75
CA THR A 22 5.71 24.68 -1.02
C THR A 22 5.89 24.26 -2.47
N THR A 23 7.09 24.44 -3.04
CA THR A 23 7.40 23.93 -4.38
C THR A 23 8.87 23.51 -4.46
N ASN A 24 9.22 22.53 -5.30
CA ASN A 24 10.63 22.23 -5.60
C ASN A 24 11.25 23.19 -6.62
N TYR A 25 10.48 24.11 -7.20
CA TYR A 25 10.99 25.07 -8.18
C TYR A 25 11.82 26.20 -7.52
N ASP A 26 11.46 26.61 -6.30
CA ASP A 26 12.07 27.76 -5.64
C ASP A 26 13.37 27.43 -4.85
N GLY A 27 13.67 26.14 -4.71
CA GLY A 27 14.87 25.62 -4.04
C GLY A 27 14.99 25.92 -2.55
N LYS A 28 13.95 26.44 -1.89
CA LYS A 28 14.04 26.90 -0.49
C LYS A 28 13.85 25.79 0.54
N TYR A 29 13.09 24.75 0.22
CA TYR A 29 12.73 23.66 1.13
C TYR A 29 12.61 22.34 0.34
N PRO A 30 12.68 21.17 0.99
CA PRO A 30 12.16 19.96 0.34
C PRO A 30 10.71 20.21 -0.07
N ALA A 31 10.36 19.87 -1.31
CA ALA A 31 8.99 20.07 -1.82
C ALA A 31 7.96 19.37 -0.94
N ILE A 32 8.25 18.11 -0.57
CA ILE A 32 7.44 17.30 0.32
C ILE A 32 8.39 16.58 1.29
N THR A 33 8.22 16.77 2.60
CA THR A 33 9.00 16.06 3.62
C THR A 33 8.71 14.56 3.55
N ASP A 34 9.74 13.72 3.71
CA ASP A 34 9.70 12.24 3.66
C ASP A 34 9.38 11.60 2.30
N TRP A 35 9.18 12.41 1.25
CA TRP A 35 8.91 11.94 -0.10
C TRP A 35 10.01 12.39 -1.07
N ALA A 36 10.56 11.45 -1.83
CA ALA A 36 11.48 11.74 -2.91
C ALA A 36 10.71 12.26 -4.13
N VAL A 37 11.16 13.38 -4.69
CA VAL A 37 10.52 14.06 -5.83
C VAL A 37 11.42 13.96 -7.07
N SER A 38 10.81 13.69 -8.22
CA SER A 38 11.44 13.81 -9.54
C SER A 38 10.50 14.57 -10.48
N GLY A 39 10.99 15.62 -11.12
CA GLY A 39 10.18 16.59 -11.88
C GLY A 39 10.20 17.97 -11.25
N VAL A 40 9.28 18.85 -11.66
CA VAL A 40 9.12 20.22 -11.12
C VAL A 40 7.64 20.48 -10.81
N ASN A 41 7.34 21.59 -10.12
CA ASN A 41 6.00 21.99 -9.72
C ASN A 41 5.29 20.91 -8.88
N VAL A 42 5.97 20.52 -7.79
CA VAL A 42 5.48 19.59 -6.77
C VAL A 42 5.64 20.21 -5.41
N GLY A 43 4.69 19.99 -4.53
CA GLY A 43 4.84 20.33 -3.13
C GLY A 43 3.65 19.94 -2.28
N VAL A 44 3.48 20.68 -1.19
CA VAL A 44 2.37 20.60 -0.26
C VAL A 44 1.58 21.90 -0.36
N TYR A 45 0.26 21.80 -0.37
CA TYR A 45 -0.67 22.92 -0.46
C TYR A 45 -1.70 22.86 0.67
N ASP A 46 -2.04 24.01 1.25
CA ASP A 46 -3.17 24.16 2.17
C ASP A 46 -4.39 24.73 1.41
N PRO A 47 -5.36 23.89 1.01
CA PRO A 47 -6.52 24.29 0.21
C PRO A 47 -7.67 24.92 1.03
N LYS A 48 -7.55 25.04 2.37
CA LYS A 48 -8.67 25.44 3.25
C LYS A 48 -9.20 26.85 3.01
N ALA A 49 -8.40 27.75 2.43
CA ALA A 49 -8.80 29.14 2.22
C ALA A 49 -9.89 29.27 1.16
N GLU A 50 -10.00 28.27 0.28
CA GLU A 50 -10.73 28.38 -0.99
C GLU A 50 -11.76 27.25 -1.20
N ASP A 51 -11.92 26.31 -0.26
CA ASP A 51 -12.72 25.08 -0.44
C ASP A 51 -12.44 24.39 -1.78
N ALA A 52 -11.18 24.44 -2.23
CA ALA A 52 -10.80 24.07 -3.60
C ALA A 52 -10.99 22.57 -3.90
N ILE A 53 -11.01 21.71 -2.87
CA ILE A 53 -11.24 20.28 -3.02
C ILE A 53 -11.79 19.68 -1.70
N GLY A 54 -12.77 18.79 -1.80
CA GLY A 54 -13.34 18.05 -0.67
C GLY A 54 -12.60 16.73 -0.38
N GLY A 55 -12.86 16.15 0.80
CA GLY A 55 -12.33 14.83 1.17
C GLY A 55 -10.94 14.82 1.81
N ILE A 56 -10.40 15.98 2.20
CA ILE A 56 -9.08 16.12 2.81
C ILE A 56 -9.09 15.63 4.26
N GLN A 57 -8.04 14.91 4.66
CA GLN A 57 -7.75 14.52 6.03
C GLN A 57 -6.63 15.38 6.62
N GLY A 58 -7.03 16.46 7.30
CA GLY A 58 -6.09 17.35 7.99
C GLY A 58 -6.20 18.78 7.49
N GLU A 59 -5.07 19.42 7.23
CA GLU A 59 -4.93 20.77 6.68
C GLU A 59 -4.43 20.77 5.24
N ASN A 60 -3.59 19.81 4.86
CA ASN A 60 -2.76 19.89 3.68
C ASN A 60 -3.01 18.74 2.70
N VAL A 61 -2.65 18.98 1.46
CA VAL A 61 -2.56 17.96 0.40
C VAL A 61 -1.18 17.99 -0.23
N GLY A 62 -0.72 16.87 -0.75
CA GLY A 62 0.35 16.86 -1.75
C GLY A 62 -0.21 17.28 -3.10
N TYR A 63 0.57 17.99 -3.91
CA TYR A 63 0.18 18.34 -5.28
C TYR A 63 1.28 18.03 -6.30
N LEU A 64 0.86 17.63 -7.50
CA LEU A 64 1.72 17.45 -8.67
C LEU A 64 1.10 18.19 -9.87
N GLU A 65 1.78 19.20 -10.41
CA GLU A 65 1.27 20.01 -11.52
C GLU A 65 1.78 19.53 -12.89
N ASP A 66 3.08 19.31 -13.03
CA ASP A 66 3.67 18.95 -14.32
C ASP A 66 3.47 17.46 -14.65
N ASN A 67 3.35 17.15 -15.94
CA ASN A 67 3.28 15.75 -16.40
C ASN A 67 4.63 15.05 -16.25
N TRP A 68 4.59 13.75 -16.00
CA TRP A 68 5.72 12.86 -15.73
C TRP A 68 6.50 13.17 -14.45
N THR A 69 5.95 14.05 -13.64
CA THR A 69 6.42 14.31 -12.29
C THR A 69 5.99 13.19 -11.36
N THR A 70 6.88 12.80 -10.47
CA THR A 70 6.69 11.67 -9.55
C THR A 70 7.04 12.06 -8.13
N ILE A 71 6.28 11.52 -7.18
CA ILE A 71 6.73 11.40 -5.79
C ILE A 71 6.82 9.93 -5.41
N SER A 72 7.75 9.59 -4.53
CA SER A 72 7.93 8.22 -4.08
C SER A 72 8.46 8.15 -2.65
N GLN A 73 8.15 7.05 -1.99
CA GLN A 73 8.67 6.75 -0.65
C GLN A 73 9.08 5.29 -0.56
N VAL A 74 10.28 5.07 -0.05
CA VAL A 74 10.71 3.74 0.39
C VAL A 74 10.03 3.45 1.73
N LEU A 75 9.24 2.37 1.80
CA LEU A 75 8.53 1.95 3.00
C LEU A 75 9.55 1.41 4.02
N SER A 76 10.07 2.31 4.85
CA SER A 76 11.18 2.02 5.75
C SER A 76 10.74 1.03 6.83
N GLY A 77 11.52 -0.05 7.01
CA GLY A 77 11.18 -1.13 7.93
C GLY A 77 10.34 -2.26 7.32
N TYR A 78 9.94 -2.13 6.05
CA TYR A 78 9.25 -3.19 5.31
C TYR A 78 10.09 -3.66 4.11
N LYS A 79 10.08 -4.96 3.88
CA LYS A 79 10.80 -5.63 2.78
C LYS A 79 9.82 -6.46 1.97
N TYR A 80 10.11 -6.62 0.69
CA TYR A 80 9.27 -7.44 -0.16
C TYR A 80 9.33 -8.90 0.31
N ASN A 81 8.17 -9.50 0.45
CA ASN A 81 7.96 -10.92 0.72
C ASN A 81 7.00 -11.47 -0.33
N ALA A 82 7.40 -12.51 -1.05
CA ALA A 82 6.59 -13.15 -2.09
C ALA A 82 5.35 -13.84 -1.52
N ASP A 83 5.35 -14.19 -0.23
CA ASP A 83 4.22 -14.81 0.45
C ASP A 83 3.19 -13.76 0.91
N GLU A 84 3.39 -12.50 0.54
CA GLU A 84 2.52 -11.38 0.89
C GLU A 84 1.95 -10.68 -0.35
N GLN A 85 0.71 -10.21 -0.25
CA GLN A 85 0.10 -9.30 -1.20
C GLN A 85 0.06 -7.89 -0.60
N ILE A 86 0.77 -6.96 -1.25
CA ILE A 86 0.86 -5.57 -0.83
C ILE A 86 -0.28 -4.78 -1.45
N THR A 87 -0.94 -3.96 -0.63
CA THR A 87 -1.92 -2.97 -1.06
C THR A 87 -1.41 -1.57 -0.76
N PHE A 88 -1.47 -0.68 -1.74
CA PHE A 88 -1.23 0.76 -1.56
C PHE A 88 -2.47 1.52 -2.01
N SER A 89 -2.98 2.40 -1.16
CA SER A 89 -4.08 3.30 -1.48
C SER A 89 -3.70 4.74 -1.19
N ILE A 90 -4.30 5.65 -1.94
CA ILE A 90 -4.19 7.09 -1.73
C ILE A 90 -5.46 7.78 -2.20
N ASP A 91 -5.87 8.82 -1.49
CA ASP A 91 -6.96 9.67 -1.92
C ASP A 91 -6.40 10.65 -2.96
N ILE A 92 -7.01 10.69 -4.14
CA ILE A 92 -6.51 11.43 -5.30
C ILE A 92 -7.66 12.11 -6.03
N GLY A 93 -7.44 13.35 -6.44
CA GLY A 93 -8.42 14.16 -7.16
C GLY A 93 -7.77 15.34 -7.84
N ASP A 94 -8.59 16.26 -8.34
CA ASP A 94 -8.14 17.54 -8.90
C ASP A 94 -9.08 18.67 -8.42
N PRO A 95 -8.57 19.89 -8.19
CA PRO A 95 -9.37 21.04 -7.74
C PRO A 95 -10.12 21.78 -8.89
N ASN A 96 -10.50 21.06 -9.95
CA ASN A 96 -11.17 21.50 -11.19
C ASN A 96 -10.92 22.92 -11.71
N TYR A 97 -10.21 23.03 -12.84
CA TYR A 97 -10.33 24.21 -13.70
C TYR A 97 -10.48 23.96 -15.22
N ALA A 98 -10.76 22.73 -15.71
CA ALA A 98 -11.39 22.44 -17.03
C ALA A 98 -11.45 20.95 -17.46
N THR A 99 -10.53 20.08 -17.04
CA THR A 99 -10.42 18.68 -17.53
C THR A 99 -9.71 17.75 -16.57
N ALA A 100 -10.12 16.48 -16.53
CA ALA A 100 -9.46 15.41 -15.77
C ALA A 100 -7.96 15.21 -16.12
N SER A 101 -7.18 14.80 -15.13
CA SER A 101 -5.77 14.45 -15.23
C SER A 101 -5.57 12.94 -15.10
N ASN A 102 -4.58 12.39 -15.78
CA ASN A 102 -4.23 10.97 -15.63
C ASN A 102 -3.09 10.82 -14.63
N TYR A 103 -3.13 9.72 -13.89
CA TYR A 103 -2.11 9.36 -12.92
C TYR A 103 -1.75 7.88 -13.00
N ARG A 104 -0.65 7.52 -12.36
CA ARG A 104 -0.20 6.13 -12.19
C ARG A 104 0.27 5.91 -10.76
N LEU A 105 -0.22 4.85 -10.13
CA LEU A 105 0.26 4.34 -8.85
C LEU A 105 1.10 3.09 -9.11
N GLU A 106 2.25 2.99 -8.46
CA GLU A 106 3.16 1.86 -8.61
C GLU A 106 3.65 1.37 -7.24
N ILE A 107 3.74 0.05 -7.10
CA ILE A 107 4.48 -0.61 -6.02
C ILE A 107 5.71 -1.22 -6.68
N LEU A 108 6.90 -0.96 -6.13
CA LEU A 108 8.16 -1.49 -6.63
C LEU A 108 8.88 -2.29 -5.55
N ALA A 109 9.50 -3.40 -5.93
CA ALA A 109 10.47 -4.13 -5.12
C ALA A 109 11.87 -3.93 -5.75
N GLY A 110 12.74 -3.21 -5.04
CA GLY A 110 13.95 -2.63 -5.64
C GLY A 110 13.56 -1.70 -6.79
N ASN A 111 14.00 -2.01 -8.01
CA ASN A 111 13.66 -1.26 -9.21
C ASN A 111 12.56 -1.92 -10.06
N THR A 112 12.08 -3.08 -9.64
CA THR A 112 11.09 -3.85 -10.40
C THR A 112 9.69 -3.44 -9.98
N VAL A 113 8.86 -3.03 -10.94
CA VAL A 113 7.44 -2.78 -10.69
C VAL A 113 6.74 -4.11 -10.40
N VAL A 114 6.12 -4.19 -9.23
CA VAL A 114 5.35 -5.34 -8.76
C VAL A 114 3.88 -5.01 -8.61
N GLY A 115 3.43 -3.77 -8.80
CA GLY A 115 2.01 -3.42 -8.89
C GLY A 115 1.85 -2.13 -9.70
N THR A 116 0.79 -2.01 -10.50
CA THR A 116 0.52 -0.81 -11.30
C THR A 116 -0.98 -0.57 -11.43
N LEU A 117 -1.40 0.65 -11.14
CA LEU A 117 -2.71 1.19 -11.50
C LEU A 117 -2.49 2.40 -12.40
N ASN A 118 -3.18 2.47 -13.53
CA ASN A 118 -3.35 3.72 -14.27
C ASN A 118 -4.77 4.21 -14.03
N GLY A 119 -4.90 5.48 -13.66
CA GLY A 119 -6.19 6.09 -13.34
C GLY A 119 -6.34 7.48 -13.95
N THR A 120 -7.54 7.99 -13.83
CA THR A 120 -7.95 9.33 -14.27
C THR A 120 -8.70 9.95 -13.11
N THR A 121 -8.42 11.21 -12.78
CA THR A 121 -9.21 11.95 -11.80
C THR A 121 -10.64 12.11 -12.33
N ASP A 122 -11.63 12.13 -11.45
CA ASP A 122 -13.03 12.13 -11.86
C ASP A 122 -13.56 13.52 -12.27
N GLY A 123 -12.70 14.56 -12.19
CA GLY A 123 -13.05 15.95 -12.47
C GLY A 123 -14.07 16.51 -11.47
N THR A 124 -14.25 15.84 -10.32
CA THR A 124 -15.00 16.36 -9.19
C THR A 124 -14.02 17.08 -8.27
N ASP A 125 -14.47 18.18 -7.67
CA ASP A 125 -13.72 18.92 -6.65
C ASP A 125 -13.63 18.11 -5.34
N ALA A 126 -13.21 16.85 -5.42
CA ALA A 126 -13.12 15.93 -4.31
C ALA A 126 -12.00 14.90 -4.53
N LEU A 127 -11.43 14.41 -3.43
CA LEU A 127 -10.52 13.28 -3.43
C LEU A 127 -11.31 11.96 -3.39
N SER A 128 -10.90 11.02 -4.23
CA SER A 128 -11.43 9.66 -4.27
C SER A 128 -10.29 8.66 -4.04
N THR A 129 -10.54 7.61 -3.26
CA THR A 129 -9.53 6.59 -2.98
C THR A 129 -9.19 5.78 -4.24
N ALA A 130 -7.93 5.79 -4.64
CA ALA A 130 -7.36 4.92 -5.65
C ALA A 130 -6.47 3.86 -5.00
N THR A 131 -6.60 2.60 -5.44
CA THR A 131 -5.91 1.46 -4.84
C THR A 131 -5.17 0.63 -5.88
N VAL A 132 -3.89 0.37 -5.64
CA VAL A 132 -3.07 -0.58 -6.40
C VAL A 132 -2.67 -1.75 -5.51
N ILE A 133 -2.72 -2.95 -6.07
CA ILE A 133 -2.33 -4.20 -5.41
C ILE A 133 -1.13 -4.78 -6.15
N SER A 134 -0.19 -5.40 -5.42
CA SER A 134 0.92 -6.10 -6.05
C SER A 134 0.43 -7.31 -6.86
N SER A 135 0.99 -7.46 -8.06
CA SER A 135 0.91 -8.61 -8.96
C SER A 135 1.43 -9.92 -8.32
N SER A 136 1.34 -11.01 -9.09
CA SER A 136 1.75 -12.35 -8.67
C SER A 136 3.11 -12.37 -7.97
N PRO A 137 3.26 -13.19 -6.90
CA PRO A 137 4.48 -13.40 -6.15
C PRO A 137 5.75 -13.57 -6.99
N LYS A 138 6.85 -12.95 -6.55
CA LYS A 138 8.16 -13.05 -7.19
C LYS A 138 9.26 -13.28 -6.16
N VAL A 139 9.49 -14.55 -5.79
CA VAL A 139 10.49 -14.98 -4.79
C VAL A 139 11.89 -14.38 -5.03
N ALA A 140 12.29 -14.20 -6.29
CA ALA A 140 13.58 -13.59 -6.65
C ALA A 140 13.74 -12.12 -6.19
N LEU A 141 12.66 -11.48 -5.73
CA LEU A 141 12.65 -10.10 -5.23
C LEU A 141 12.57 -10.02 -3.70
N ASN A 142 12.56 -11.15 -2.98
CA ASN A 142 12.52 -11.16 -1.51
C ASN A 142 13.65 -10.32 -0.91
N ASP A 143 13.38 -9.72 0.25
CA ASP A 143 14.28 -8.84 1.02
C ASP A 143 14.66 -7.51 0.35
N LEU A 144 14.19 -7.26 -0.89
CA LEU A 144 14.35 -5.97 -1.54
C LEU A 144 13.49 -4.91 -0.86
N ALA A 145 13.97 -3.66 -0.89
CA ALA A 145 13.20 -2.53 -0.38
C ALA A 145 11.93 -2.31 -1.21
N VAL A 146 10.82 -2.01 -0.55
CA VAL A 146 9.55 -1.67 -1.22
C VAL A 146 9.42 -0.16 -1.36
N THR A 147 9.08 0.30 -2.55
CA THR A 147 8.83 1.70 -2.85
C THR A 147 7.42 1.88 -3.40
N ILE A 148 6.66 2.82 -2.84
CA ILE A 148 5.43 3.32 -3.46
C ILE A 148 5.75 4.55 -4.30
N ARG A 149 5.13 4.67 -5.47
CA ARG A 149 5.34 5.79 -6.38
C ARG A 149 4.03 6.25 -6.97
N ILE A 150 3.85 7.57 -7.00
CA ILE A 150 2.72 8.26 -7.60
C ILE A 150 3.28 9.12 -8.73
N THR A 151 2.67 9.03 -9.91
CA THR A 151 3.06 9.80 -11.10
C THR A 151 1.85 10.51 -11.67
N LYS A 152 1.96 11.80 -11.94
CA LYS A 152 1.03 12.47 -12.86
C LYS A 152 1.45 12.19 -14.29
N THR A 153 0.60 11.59 -15.12
CA THR A 153 0.97 11.14 -16.47
C THR A 153 0.49 12.07 -17.56
N SER A 154 -0.66 12.73 -17.40
CA SER A 154 -1.16 13.76 -18.32
C SER A 154 -2.13 14.74 -17.66
N GLY A 155 -2.53 15.79 -18.39
CA GLY A 155 -3.43 16.87 -17.92
C GLY A 155 -2.70 18.20 -17.81
N ALA A 156 -2.23 18.76 -18.93
CA ALA A 156 -1.36 19.94 -18.91
C ALA A 156 -2.07 21.17 -18.32
N GLY A 157 -1.40 21.89 -17.42
CA GLY A 157 -1.95 23.10 -16.77
C GLY A 157 -3.02 22.82 -15.71
N GLN A 158 -3.12 21.57 -15.24
CA GLN A 158 -3.95 21.16 -14.10
C GLN A 158 -3.06 20.38 -13.13
N GLU A 159 -3.20 20.63 -11.84
CA GLU A 159 -2.58 19.82 -10.80
C GLU A 159 -3.49 18.67 -10.37
N ILE A 160 -2.89 17.60 -9.85
CA ILE A 160 -3.59 16.62 -9.03
C ILE A 160 -3.30 16.90 -7.56
N HIS A 161 -4.28 16.70 -6.71
CA HIS A 161 -4.13 16.71 -5.26
C HIS A 161 -4.19 15.28 -4.73
N ILE A 162 -3.40 15.01 -3.71
CA ILE A 162 -3.29 13.70 -3.07
C ILE A 162 -3.23 13.81 -1.56
N ASP A 163 -3.81 12.84 -0.87
CA ASP A 163 -3.85 12.77 0.57
C ASP A 163 -3.99 11.33 1.08
N ASN A 164 -3.79 11.12 2.37
CA ASN A 164 -4.15 9.88 3.08
C ASN A 164 -3.51 8.62 2.45
N ALA A 165 -2.21 8.68 2.18
CA ALA A 165 -1.44 7.56 1.67
C ALA A 165 -1.37 6.41 2.69
N GLN A 166 -1.87 5.24 2.33
CA GLN A 166 -1.90 4.07 3.20
C GLN A 166 -1.30 2.85 2.49
N ALA A 167 -0.55 2.05 3.23
CA ALA A 167 0.00 0.80 2.74
C ALA A 167 -0.28 -0.34 3.74
N SER A 168 -0.55 -1.52 3.22
CA SER A 168 -0.80 -2.72 4.01
C SER A 168 -0.37 -3.97 3.26
N TYR A 169 -0.33 -5.09 3.97
CA TYR A 169 -0.17 -6.41 3.35
C TYR A 169 -1.13 -7.43 3.96
N ALA A 170 -1.38 -8.48 3.19
CA ALA A 170 -2.01 -9.72 3.62
C ALA A 170 -1.07 -10.88 3.27
N LEU A 171 -1.05 -11.92 4.10
CA LEU A 171 -0.43 -13.18 3.72
C LEU A 171 -1.25 -13.82 2.60
N LEU A 172 -0.57 -14.48 1.66
CA LEU A 172 -1.18 -15.26 0.62
C LEU A 172 -1.31 -16.70 1.10
N SER A 173 -2.53 -17.24 1.02
CA SER A 173 -2.82 -18.66 1.22
C SER A 173 -1.84 -19.51 0.41
N ASN A 174 -1.25 -20.47 1.09
CA ASN A 174 -0.29 -21.39 0.52
C ASN A 174 -0.86 -22.82 0.36
N GLY A 175 -2.08 -23.03 0.88
CA GLY A 175 -2.84 -24.27 0.85
C GLY A 175 -2.48 -25.23 1.98
N ILE A 176 -1.74 -24.78 2.98
CA ILE A 176 -1.31 -25.58 4.13
C ILE A 176 -1.80 -24.88 5.38
N VAL A 177 -2.53 -25.61 6.21
CA VAL A 177 -3.00 -25.11 7.49
C VAL A 177 -1.89 -25.23 8.52
N GLU A 178 -1.39 -24.10 9.01
CA GLU A 178 -0.24 -24.09 9.93
C GLU A 178 -0.58 -23.81 11.39
N GLY A 179 0.05 -24.61 12.26
CA GLY A 179 0.21 -24.36 13.68
C GLY A 179 1.31 -23.33 13.95
N THR A 180 1.54 -23.05 15.22
CA THR A 180 2.57 -22.14 15.70
C THR A 180 3.75 -22.94 16.23
N ASN A 181 4.72 -22.27 16.87
CA ASN A 181 5.80 -22.97 17.58
C ASN A 181 5.43 -23.36 19.02
N ALA A 182 4.16 -23.21 19.41
CA ALA A 182 3.63 -23.63 20.68
C ALA A 182 2.48 -24.62 20.46
N GLY A 183 2.29 -25.52 21.44
CA GLY A 183 1.29 -26.57 21.33
C GLY A 183 -0.12 -26.03 21.11
N GLN A 184 -0.79 -26.55 20.09
CA GLN A 184 -2.09 -26.11 19.61
C GLN A 184 -3.03 -27.28 19.37
N SER A 185 -4.33 -26.98 19.54
CA SER A 185 -5.39 -27.87 19.09
C SER A 185 -5.87 -27.38 17.73
N MET A 186 -5.65 -28.19 16.71
CA MET A 186 -6.02 -27.93 15.32
C MET A 186 -7.06 -28.97 14.93
N GLY A 187 -8.29 -28.54 14.64
CA GLY A 187 -9.37 -29.44 14.23
C GLY A 187 -10.25 -28.78 13.17
N ILE A 188 -11.30 -29.46 12.72
CA ILE A 188 -12.24 -28.90 11.73
C ILE A 188 -12.69 -27.49 12.11
N GLY A 189 -12.52 -26.55 11.18
CA GLY A 189 -12.80 -25.13 11.36
C GLY A 189 -11.65 -24.31 11.94
N PHE A 190 -10.50 -24.92 12.23
CA PHE A 190 -9.27 -24.19 12.53
C PHE A 190 -8.82 -23.44 11.27
N VAL A 191 -8.57 -22.14 11.43
CA VAL A 191 -8.08 -21.24 10.38
C VAL A 191 -6.77 -20.65 10.84
N ASP A 192 -5.74 -20.71 10.01
CA ASP A 192 -4.43 -20.18 10.35
C ASP A 192 -4.29 -18.67 10.05
N THR A 193 -3.04 -18.20 9.98
CA THR A 193 -2.74 -16.79 9.80
C THR A 193 -2.93 -16.26 8.38
N ASP A 194 -2.81 -17.11 7.35
CA ASP A 194 -2.99 -16.72 5.96
C ASP A 194 -4.41 -17.03 5.44
N GLY A 195 -5.18 -17.78 6.23
CA GLY A 195 -6.61 -18.01 6.03
C GLY A 195 -6.94 -19.41 5.55
N ASP A 196 -5.96 -20.31 5.45
CA ASP A 196 -6.18 -21.71 5.16
C ASP A 196 -6.93 -22.39 6.32
N ILE A 197 -7.82 -23.33 5.99
CA ILE A 197 -8.79 -23.90 6.92
C ILE A 197 -8.77 -25.42 6.86
N ILE A 198 -8.83 -26.09 8.02
CA ILE A 198 -9.17 -27.52 8.07
C ILE A 198 -10.67 -27.63 7.82
N ASP A 199 -11.08 -28.01 6.62
CA ASP A 199 -12.50 -28.00 6.23
C ASP A 199 -13.20 -29.36 6.33
N GLY A 200 -12.45 -30.41 6.65
CA GLY A 200 -12.96 -31.77 6.79
C GLY A 200 -13.14 -32.47 5.45
N THR A 201 -12.33 -32.07 4.47
CA THR A 201 -12.06 -32.79 3.22
C THR A 201 -10.58 -33.16 3.14
N ASP A 202 -9.93 -33.03 1.99
CA ASP A 202 -8.51 -33.37 1.85
C ASP A 202 -7.66 -32.16 2.26
N ASP A 203 -7.02 -32.22 3.42
CA ASP A 203 -6.26 -31.12 4.00
C ASP A 203 -4.73 -31.37 3.99
N SER A 204 -3.95 -30.30 3.92
CA SER A 204 -2.50 -30.32 4.18
C SER A 204 -2.23 -29.51 5.45
N ILE A 205 -1.67 -30.15 6.48
CA ILE A 205 -1.57 -29.57 7.82
C ILE A 205 -0.13 -29.69 8.34
N GLN A 206 0.39 -28.60 8.90
CA GLN A 206 1.69 -28.58 9.59
C GLN A 206 1.52 -28.06 11.02
N GLY A 207 1.75 -28.89 12.03
CA GLY A 207 1.72 -28.49 13.45
C GLY A 207 2.83 -27.52 13.84
N ASN A 208 3.93 -27.51 13.07
CA ASN A 208 5.15 -26.76 13.33
C ASN A 208 5.86 -27.19 14.64
N GLY A 209 5.55 -26.60 15.79
CA GLY A 209 6.24 -26.97 17.03
C GLY A 209 5.41 -26.80 18.29
N GLY A 210 5.84 -27.48 19.36
CA GLY A 210 5.04 -27.62 20.57
C GLY A 210 4.35 -28.97 20.59
N ASN A 211 3.58 -29.29 21.64
CA ASN A 211 2.82 -30.54 21.67
C ASN A 211 1.42 -30.25 21.12
N ASP A 212 1.15 -30.69 19.90
CA ASP A 212 -0.09 -30.39 19.20
C ASP A 212 -1.16 -31.46 19.45
N THR A 213 -2.38 -31.16 19.02
CA THR A 213 -3.46 -32.13 18.91
C THR A 213 -4.18 -31.83 17.60
N ILE A 214 -3.92 -32.66 16.60
CA ILE A 214 -4.37 -32.43 15.22
C ILE A 214 -5.46 -33.44 14.85
N ASP A 215 -6.62 -32.92 14.48
CA ASP A 215 -7.75 -33.67 13.91
C ASP A 215 -8.05 -33.12 12.51
N ALA A 216 -7.50 -33.77 11.49
CA ALA A 216 -7.74 -33.44 10.09
C ALA A 216 -9.17 -33.79 9.62
N GLY A 217 -9.89 -34.60 10.40
CA GLY A 217 -11.23 -35.05 10.06
C GLY A 217 -11.28 -36.16 9.03
N ALA A 218 -11.99 -35.92 7.93
CA ALA A 218 -12.28 -36.95 6.92
C ALA A 218 -11.73 -36.52 5.57
N GLY A 219 -11.05 -37.41 4.87
CA GLY A 219 -10.41 -37.09 3.61
C GLY A 219 -9.10 -37.85 3.49
N ASP A 220 -8.39 -37.63 2.40
CA ASP A 220 -7.02 -38.09 2.21
C ASP A 220 -6.05 -36.96 2.65
N ASP A 221 -5.88 -36.84 3.96
CA ASP A 221 -5.10 -35.75 4.57
C ASP A 221 -3.58 -36.01 4.55
N THR A 222 -2.81 -34.93 4.48
CA THR A 222 -1.38 -34.93 4.80
C THR A 222 -1.15 -34.14 6.09
N VAL A 223 -0.71 -34.83 7.14
CA VAL A 223 -0.43 -34.21 8.44
C VAL A 223 1.04 -34.40 8.81
N ASP A 224 1.74 -33.30 9.01
CA ASP A 224 3.02 -33.25 9.69
C ASP A 224 2.83 -32.63 11.08
N GLY A 225 2.96 -33.43 12.14
CA GLY A 225 2.86 -32.94 13.51
C GLY A 225 3.98 -31.98 13.92
N GLY A 226 5.09 -31.95 13.16
CA GLY A 226 6.21 -31.09 13.47
C GLY A 226 7.02 -31.60 14.67
N THR A 227 7.51 -30.67 15.50
CA THR A 227 8.34 -31.00 16.67
C THR A 227 7.52 -30.99 17.95
N GLY A 228 7.35 -32.14 18.60
CA GLY A 228 6.50 -32.20 19.78
C GLY A 228 6.19 -33.61 20.23
N ASN A 229 5.20 -33.71 21.11
CA ASN A 229 4.43 -34.93 21.31
C ASN A 229 3.02 -34.61 20.83
N ASP A 230 2.72 -35.05 19.62
CA ASP A 230 1.56 -34.65 18.82
C ASP A 230 0.58 -35.81 18.64
#